data_AF-A0A2P4S7L3-F1
#
_entry.id   AF-A0A2P4S7L3-F1
#
_cell.length_a   1.000
_cell.length_b   1.000
_cell.length_c   1.000
_cell.angle_alpha   90.00
_cell.angle_beta   90.00
_cell.angle_gamma   90.00
#
_symmetry.space_group_name_H-M   'P 1'
#
loop_
_entity.id
_entity.type
_entity.pdbx_description
1 polymer ?
#
loop_
_entity_poly.entity_id
_entity_poly.type
_entity_poly.pdbx_seq_one_letter_code
_entity_poly.pdbx_strand_id
1 'polypeptide(L)'
;VEEVLTDGRRIITFRNGTKKEISADKRMTTISFFNGDVKKIMPDQRVIYYYADAQATHTAYPEGLEVLQFPNNQIGTHELVNVNYMSGNVFVVKVLSELNSSRFSFFLPICFVFAF
;
A
#
# COMPACT_ATOMS: atom_id res chain seq x y z
N VAL A 1 -8.36 22.22 -0.65
CA VAL A 1 -8.89 22.73 -1.94
C VAL A 1 -9.34 21.54 -2.74
N GLU A 2 -10.46 21.66 -3.44
CA GLU A 2 -11.00 20.61 -4.28
C GLU A 2 -11.11 21.12 -5.71
N GLU A 3 -10.71 20.28 -6.66
CA GLU A 3 -10.73 20.55 -8.08
C GLU A 3 -11.37 19.37 -8.81
N VAL A 4 -12.20 19.66 -9.81
CA VAL A 4 -12.75 18.67 -10.74
C VAL A 4 -12.13 18.94 -12.10
N LEU A 5 -11.39 17.97 -12.62
CA LEU A 5 -10.74 18.04 -13.92
C LEU A 5 -11.76 17.90 -15.05
N THR A 6 -11.39 18.37 -16.24
CA THR A 6 -12.24 18.26 -17.45
C THR A 6 -12.53 16.82 -17.86
N ASP A 7 -11.69 15.86 -17.45
CA ASP A 7 -11.88 14.43 -17.66
C ASP A 7 -12.78 13.76 -16.60
N GLY A 8 -13.32 14.53 -15.65
CA GLY A 8 -14.21 14.07 -14.59
C GLY A 8 -13.50 13.55 -13.33
N ARG A 9 -12.16 13.49 -13.32
CA ARG A 9 -11.42 13.16 -12.09
C ARG A 9 -11.54 14.27 -11.06
N ARG A 10 -11.47 13.91 -9.79
CA ARG A 10 -11.56 14.84 -8.67
C ARG A 10 -10.27 14.81 -7.86
N ILE A 11 -9.63 15.97 -7.68
CA ILE A 11 -8.43 16.11 -6.88
C ILE A 11 -8.76 16.93 -5.63
N ILE A 12 -8.44 16.37 -4.47
CA ILE A 12 -8.58 17.01 -3.16
C ILE A 12 -7.17 17.22 -2.61
N THR A 13 -6.77 18.48 -2.46
CA THR A 13 -5.50 18.85 -1.82
C THR A 13 -5.76 19.28 -0.38
N PHE A 14 -5.15 18.57 0.56
CA PHE A 14 -5.21 18.84 2.00
C PHE A 14 -4.15 19.88 2.39
N ARG A 15 -4.35 20.54 3.54
CA ARG A 15 -3.44 21.60 4.04
C ARG A 15 -2.02 21.09 4.30
N ASN A 16 -1.87 19.83 4.65
CA ASN A 16 -0.58 19.18 4.90
C ASN A 16 0.19 18.80 3.62
N GLY A 17 -0.36 19.08 2.43
CA GLY A 17 0.25 18.72 1.14
C GLY A 17 -0.18 17.36 0.58
N THR A 18 -0.91 16.54 1.35
CA THR A 18 -1.48 15.29 0.84
C THR A 18 -2.48 15.60 -0.29
N LYS A 19 -2.43 14.81 -1.36
CA LYS A 19 -3.34 14.89 -2.49
C LYS A 19 -4.13 13.60 -2.62
N LYS A 20 -5.45 13.70 -2.73
CA LYS A 20 -6.34 12.57 -3.01
C LYS A 20 -6.97 12.78 -4.37
N GLU A 21 -6.67 11.89 -5.30
CA GLU A 21 -7.27 11.82 -6.62
C GLU A 21 -8.31 10.69 -6.65
N ILE A 22 -9.49 10.99 -7.16
CA ILE A 22 -10.58 10.04 -7.39
C ILE A 22 -10.82 10.00 -8.90
N SER A 23 -10.84 8.80 -9.47
CA SER A 23 -11.10 8.60 -10.89
C SER A 23 -12.51 9.09 -11.28
N ALA A 24 -12.72 9.38 -12.57
CA ALA A 24 -14.01 9.88 -13.06
C ALA A 24 -15.17 8.89 -12.81
N ASP A 25 -14.88 7.59 -12.91
CA ASP A 25 -15.82 6.51 -12.59
C ASP A 25 -15.96 6.24 -11.07
N LYS A 26 -15.19 6.94 -10.23
CA LYS A 26 -15.11 6.80 -8.77
C LYS A 26 -14.69 5.41 -8.28
N ARG A 27 -14.15 4.55 -9.16
CA ARG A 27 -13.73 3.18 -8.82
C ARG A 27 -12.29 3.09 -8.33
N MET A 28 -11.45 4.06 -8.70
CA MET A 28 -10.05 4.12 -8.28
C MET A 28 -9.82 5.38 -7.46
N THR A 29 -9.04 5.24 -6.39
CA THR A 29 -8.60 6.38 -5.58
C THR A 29 -7.11 6.30 -5.36
N THR A 30 -6.37 7.37 -5.62
CA THR A 30 -4.94 7.50 -5.31
C THR A 30 -4.76 8.58 -4.27
N ILE A 31 -4.02 8.29 -3.21
CA ILE A 31 -3.67 9.23 -2.15
C ILE A 31 -2.15 9.34 -2.14
N SER A 32 -1.63 10.51 -2.49
CA SER A 32 -0.20 10.85 -2.41
C SER A 32 0.02 11.64 -1.13
N PHE A 33 0.76 11.07 -0.19
CA PHE A 33 1.08 11.69 1.09
C PHE A 33 2.28 12.63 0.96
N PHE A 34 2.39 13.58 1.87
CA PHE A 34 3.46 14.57 1.88
C PHE A 34 4.85 13.97 2.12
N ASN A 35 4.92 12.81 2.77
CA ASN A 35 6.15 12.04 3.01
C ASN A 35 6.63 11.25 1.78
N GLY A 36 5.91 11.36 0.65
CA GLY A 36 6.21 10.64 -0.59
C GLY A 36 5.48 9.29 -0.72
N ASP A 37 4.82 8.81 0.34
CA ASP A 37 4.05 7.57 0.27
C ASP A 37 2.86 7.70 -0.68
N VAL A 38 2.44 6.58 -1.25
CA VAL A 38 1.28 6.54 -2.14
C VAL A 38 0.38 5.36 -1.77
N LYS A 39 -0.89 5.64 -1.49
CA LYS A 39 -1.93 4.61 -1.31
C LYS A 39 -2.88 4.63 -2.51
N LYS A 40 -3.05 3.50 -3.17
CA LYS A 40 -4.00 3.28 -4.26
C LYS A 40 -5.06 2.27 -3.83
N ILE A 41 -6.31 2.62 -4.07
CA ILE A 41 -7.46 1.75 -3.92
C ILE A 41 -7.94 1.43 -5.33
N MET A 42 -7.87 0.16 -5.69
CA MET A 42 -8.19 -0.33 -7.02
C MET A 42 -9.67 -0.71 -7.14
N PRO A 43 -10.24 -0.72 -8.35
CA PRO A 43 -11.63 -1.13 -8.58
C PRO A 43 -11.98 -2.54 -8.12
N ASP A 44 -10.98 -3.44 -8.09
CA ASP A 44 -11.10 -4.82 -7.66
C ASP A 44 -10.87 -5.00 -6.15
N GLN A 45 -11.00 -3.92 -5.38
CA GLN A 45 -10.84 -3.86 -3.93
C GLN A 45 -9.42 -4.13 -3.43
N ARG A 46 -8.43 -4.30 -4.32
CA ARG A 46 -7.03 -4.34 -3.93
C ARG A 46 -6.57 -2.98 -3.42
N VAL A 47 -5.76 -3.01 -2.37
CA VAL A 47 -5.11 -1.80 -1.82
C VAL A 47 -3.62 -1.93 -2.01
N ILE A 48 -3.04 -1.00 -2.75
CA ILE A 48 -1.59 -0.94 -3.00
C ILE A 48 -1.04 0.25 -2.24
N TYR A 49 -0.11 0.02 -1.32
CA TYR A 49 0.59 1.04 -0.57
C TYR A 49 2.08 1.03 -0.94
N TYR A 50 2.58 2.16 -1.43
CA TYR A 50 3.99 2.37 -1.69
C TYR A 50 4.60 3.22 -0.57
N TYR A 51 5.64 2.69 0.07
CA TYR A 51 6.44 3.37 1.09
C TYR A 51 7.66 3.98 0.41
N ALA A 52 7.76 5.31 0.37
CA ALA A 52 8.83 5.99 -0.35
C ALA A 52 10.20 5.78 0.31
N ASP A 53 10.26 5.84 1.64
CA ASP A 53 11.49 5.71 2.41
C ASP A 53 12.13 4.32 2.26
N ALA A 54 11.32 3.27 2.44
CA ALA A 54 11.75 1.89 2.27
C ALA A 54 11.78 1.44 0.78
N GLN A 55 11.26 2.27 -0.12
CA GLN A 55 11.01 1.94 -1.53
C GLN A 55 10.25 0.60 -1.68
N ALA A 56 9.34 0.32 -0.75
CA ALA A 56 8.63 -0.95 -0.66
C ALA A 56 7.18 -0.81 -1.14
N THR A 57 6.65 -1.87 -1.74
CA THR A 57 5.24 -1.92 -2.15
C THR A 57 4.50 -3.02 -1.41
N HIS A 58 3.49 -2.64 -0.65
CA HIS A 58 2.54 -3.55 -0.02
C HIS A 58 1.27 -3.62 -0.86
N THR A 59 0.82 -4.82 -1.22
CA THR A 59 -0.47 -5.06 -1.87
C THR A 59 -1.32 -5.97 -0.98
N ALA A 60 -2.44 -5.44 -0.49
CA ALA A 60 -3.46 -6.22 0.20
C ALA A 60 -4.59 -6.56 -0.78
N TYR A 61 -4.93 -7.84 -0.84
CA TYR A 61 -5.98 -8.38 -1.69
C TYR A 61 -7.24 -8.67 -0.86
N PRO A 62 -8.45 -8.58 -1.46
CA PRO A 62 -9.70 -8.79 -0.73
C PRO A 62 -9.85 -10.20 -0.14
N GLU A 63 -9.17 -11.20 -0.70
CA GLU A 63 -9.12 -12.57 -0.17
C GLU A 63 -8.25 -12.74 1.09
N GLY A 64 -7.65 -11.66 1.61
CA GLY A 64 -6.78 -11.69 2.79
C GLY A 64 -5.31 -12.06 2.49
N LEU A 65 -4.95 -12.12 1.20
CA LEU A 65 -3.56 -12.24 0.78
C LEU A 65 -2.87 -10.89 0.86
N GLU A 66 -1.69 -10.84 1.47
CA GLU A 66 -0.84 -9.64 1.49
C GLU A 66 0.50 -9.93 0.82
N VAL A 67 0.97 -9.01 -0.01
CA VAL A 67 2.23 -9.15 -0.75
C VAL A 67 3.09 -7.93 -0.47
N LEU A 68 4.33 -8.15 -0.05
CA LEU A 68 5.29 -7.09 0.24
C LEU A 68 6.51 -7.24 -0.68
N GLN A 69 6.79 -6.19 -1.44
CA GLN A 69 7.87 -6.14 -2.42
C GLN A 69 8.89 -5.10 -1.98
N PHE A 70 10.17 -5.50 -1.91
CA PHE A 70 11.27 -4.61 -1.52
C PHE A 70 12.26 -4.44 -2.69
N PRO A 71 13.03 -3.34 -2.73
CA PRO A 71 13.95 -3.07 -3.82
C PRO A 71 15.04 -4.14 -3.95
N ASN A 72 15.59 -4.67 -2.84
CA ASN A 72 16.72 -5.61 -2.85
C ASN A 72 16.80 -6.40 -1.52
N ASN A 73 16.96 -7.74 -1.59
CA ASN A 73 17.53 -8.70 -0.60
C ASN A 73 17.44 -8.48 0.94
N GLN A 74 16.66 -7.55 1.48
CA GLN A 74 16.43 -7.45 2.92
C GLN A 74 15.45 -8.55 3.33
N ILE A 75 16.01 -9.71 3.66
CA ILE A 75 15.28 -10.90 4.10
C ILE A 75 14.74 -10.61 5.50
N GLY A 76 13.49 -10.16 5.54
CA GLY A 76 12.70 -10.17 6.76
C GLY A 76 12.42 -11.62 7.15
N THR A 77 13.23 -12.16 8.05
CA THR A 77 13.06 -13.51 8.60
C THR A 77 11.94 -13.45 9.64
N HIS A 78 10.69 -13.68 9.24
CA HIS A 78 9.66 -14.40 10.01
C HIS A 78 8.50 -14.74 9.06
N GLU A 79 8.24 -16.03 8.86
CA GLU A 79 7.06 -16.59 8.17
C GLU A 79 6.66 -16.04 6.78
N LEU A 80 7.54 -15.28 6.13
CA LEU A 80 7.34 -14.86 4.74
C LEU A 80 7.74 -16.01 3.81
N VAL A 81 6.81 -16.48 2.99
CA VAL A 81 7.17 -17.40 1.89
C VAL A 81 7.82 -16.55 0.82
N ASN A 82 9.14 -16.71 0.69
CA ASN A 82 9.93 -16.02 -0.31
C ASN A 82 9.64 -16.64 -1.68
N VAL A 83 9.06 -15.88 -2.61
CA VAL A 83 8.80 -16.35 -3.97
C VAL A 83 9.65 -15.53 -4.94
N ASN A 84 10.70 -16.18 -5.48
CA ASN A 84 11.57 -15.57 -6.48
C ASN A 84 10.89 -15.66 -7.85
N TYR A 85 10.36 -14.56 -8.36
CA TYR A 85 10.04 -14.43 -9.78
C TYR A 85 11.22 -13.77 -10.51
N MET A 86 11.39 -14.06 -11.80
CA MET A 86 12.52 -13.67 -12.67
C MET A 86 12.73 -12.15 -12.87
N SER A 87 12.18 -11.29 -12.01
CA SER A 87 12.28 -9.83 -12.07
C SER A 87 12.34 -9.14 -10.70
N GLY A 88 12.47 -9.87 -9.59
CA GLY A 88 12.59 -9.31 -8.24
C GLY A 88 12.12 -10.27 -7.16
N ASN A 89 12.67 -10.14 -5.95
CA ASN A 89 12.22 -10.93 -4.80
C ASN A 89 10.86 -10.40 -4.34
N VAL A 90 9.84 -11.25 -4.36
CA VAL A 90 8.50 -10.93 -3.85
C VAL A 90 8.29 -11.75 -2.58
N PHE A 91 7.98 -11.09 -1.48
CA PHE A 91 7.59 -11.78 -0.25
C PHE A 91 6.07 -11.87 -0.22
N VAL A 92 5.56 -13.10 -0.14
CA VAL A 92 4.13 -13.35 -0.01
C VAL A 92 3.83 -13.63 1.45
N VAL A 93 3.00 -12.79 2.06
CA VAL A 93 2.49 -12.99 3.40
C VAL A 93 1.07 -13.52 3.28
N LYS A 94 0.93 -14.83 3.43
CA LYS A 94 -0.41 -15.42 3.59
C LYS A 94 -0.81 -15.19 5.04
N VAL A 95 -1.67 -14.19 5.28
CA VAL A 95 -2.31 -14.03 6.58
C VAL A 95 -3.27 -15.20 6.74
N LEU A 96 -2.76 -16.33 7.24
CA LEU A 96 -3.60 -17.43 7.71
C LEU A 96 -4.46 -16.82 8.82
N SER A 97 -5.77 -16.95 8.67
CA SER A 97 -6.83 -16.25 9.40
C SER A 97 -6.87 -16.49 10.93
N GLU A 98 -5.78 -16.95 11.56
CA GLU A 98 -5.74 -17.33 12.99
C GLU A 98 -4.46 -16.95 13.74
N LEU A 99 -3.55 -16.14 13.18
CA LEU A 99 -2.43 -15.60 13.97
C LEU A 99 -2.71 -14.17 14.42
N ASN A 100 -3.35 -14.10 15.60
CA ASN A 100 -3.38 -13.01 16.57
C ASN A 100 -2.77 -11.68 16.07
N SER A 101 -3.65 -10.71 15.80
CA SER A 101 -3.43 -9.31 15.37
C SER A 101 -2.33 -8.52 16.12
N SER A 102 -1.71 -9.10 17.14
CA SER A 102 -0.62 -8.52 17.93
C SER A 102 0.79 -8.86 17.41
N ARG A 103 0.95 -9.85 16.49
CA ARG A 103 2.28 -10.28 16.02
C ARG A 103 2.74 -9.70 14.68
N PHE A 104 1.81 -9.17 13.88
CA PHE A 104 2.14 -8.39 12.67
C PHE A 104 2.74 -7.01 13.00
N SER A 105 2.65 -6.57 14.26
CA SER A 105 3.23 -5.32 14.76
C SER A 105 4.77 -5.29 14.71
N PHE A 106 5.45 -6.42 14.49
CA PHE A 106 6.90 -6.51 14.64
C PHE A 106 7.71 -6.34 13.34
N PHE A 107 7.08 -6.32 12.16
CA PHE A 107 7.83 -6.26 10.90
C PHE A 107 7.99 -4.90 10.25
N LEU A 108 7.24 -3.89 10.69
CA LEU A 108 7.42 -2.52 10.20
C LEU A 108 7.20 -1.54 11.35
N PRO A 109 8.25 -1.09 12.06
CA PRO A 109 8.13 0.08 12.94
C PRO A 109 7.73 1.36 12.17
N ILE A 110 7.57 1.27 10.85
CA ILE A 110 7.24 2.37 9.94
C ILE A 110 5.75 2.35 9.50
N CYS A 111 5.00 1.26 9.71
CA CYS A 111 3.64 1.13 9.15
C CYS A 111 2.49 1.54 10.06
N PHE A 112 2.71 1.73 11.36
CA PHE A 112 1.64 2.10 12.29
C PHE A 112 1.41 3.61 12.44
N VAL A 113 2.14 4.46 11.71
CA VAL A 113 2.09 5.92 11.97
C VAL A 113 0.92 6.63 11.29
N PHE A 114 0.22 6.04 10.30
CA PHE A 114 -0.88 6.74 9.63
C PHE A 114 -2.08 5.84 9.33
N ALA A 115 -2.68 5.29 10.40
CA ALA A 115 -4.05 4.81 10.40
C ALA A 115 -4.88 5.56 11.46
N PHE A 116 -4.90 6.90 11.37
CA PHE A 116 -5.89 7.77 11.99
C PHE A 116 -6.21 8.92 11.03
#